data_AF-A0A816E217-F1
#
_entry.id   AF-A0A816E217-F1
#
_cell.length_a   1.000
_cell.length_b   1.000
_cell.length_c   1.000
_cell.angle_alpha   90.00
_cell.angle_beta   90.00
_cell.angle_gamma   90.00
#
_symmetry.space_group_name_H-M   'P 1'
#
loop_
_entity.id
_entity.type
_entity.pdbx_description
1 polymer ?
#
loop_
_entity_poly.entity_id
_entity_poly.type
_entity_poly.pdbx_seq_one_letter_code
_entity_poly.pdbx_strand_id
1 'polypeptide(L)'
;MGERVATVNLSRIIHNVILGKDELGWGPNNTFRFPMRGGTGAIWRRLAEALPQEKFQFNKKVVKIDVVQKVLTYEDGSTESYDAIVSTMPMDHLCQVVEGTTKIPRSELLEKSKQFRYSSSHILGFGFEGQPPEHLLTKCWLYFPEDDCPFYRATVFSNYSPYHVPKPGEQWSLMCEVAESPEKPVDIANIIAITEQGLRNTKLIDENTKILSRFHIRLEYGYPTPFFGRDQLCGPLFDEFESHQIYSRGRFGSWKYEVSNQDHSMMLGVEVIDRIVFNTEELTHKYPDIVNAKRDNVGRVPFIPSQEK
;
A
#
# COMPACT_ATOMS: atom_id res chain seq x y z
N MET A 1 -12.03 10.52 3.12
CA MET A 1 -12.22 9.05 3.22
C MET A 1 -13.18 8.48 2.16
N GLY A 2 -13.79 9.28 1.26
CA GLY A 2 -14.35 8.84 -0.04
C GLY A 2 -15.26 7.60 -0.02
N GLU A 3 -15.33 6.89 -1.14
CA GLU A 3 -16.05 5.61 -1.29
C GLU A 3 -15.45 4.43 -0.49
N ARG A 4 -14.47 4.68 0.40
CA ARG A 4 -13.77 3.64 1.18
C ARG A 4 -14.43 3.31 2.51
N VAL A 5 -15.44 4.07 2.92
CA VAL A 5 -16.29 3.78 4.08
C VAL A 5 -17.74 3.71 3.61
N ALA A 6 -18.42 2.60 3.93
CA ALA A 6 -19.82 2.40 3.53
C ALA A 6 -20.72 3.44 4.21
N THR A 7 -21.62 4.02 3.42
CA THR A 7 -22.71 4.86 3.95
C THR A 7 -23.88 3.97 4.34
N VAL A 8 -24.56 4.34 5.43
CA VAL A 8 -25.70 3.59 5.94
C VAL A 8 -27.02 4.19 5.47
N ASN A 9 -28.01 3.34 5.19
CA ASN A 9 -29.39 3.76 4.93
C ASN A 9 -30.30 3.13 5.99
N LEU A 10 -30.88 3.97 6.86
CA LEU A 10 -31.66 3.52 8.02
C LEU A 10 -32.86 2.64 7.62
N SER A 11 -33.62 3.06 6.60
CA SER A 11 -34.79 2.30 6.13
C SER A 11 -34.38 0.91 5.62
N ARG A 12 -33.25 0.83 4.92
CA ARG A 12 -32.70 -0.43 4.42
C ARG A 12 -32.19 -1.33 5.54
N ILE A 13 -31.55 -0.76 6.57
CA ILE A 13 -31.13 -1.50 7.77
C ILE A 13 -32.35 -2.12 8.45
N ILE A 14 -33.39 -1.33 8.71
CA ILE A 14 -34.62 -1.82 9.36
C ILE A 14 -35.23 -2.95 8.54
N HIS A 15 -35.33 -2.78 7.22
CA HIS A 15 -35.84 -3.81 6.32
C HIS A 15 -35.03 -5.11 6.39
N ASN A 16 -33.70 -5.03 6.38
CA ASN A 16 -32.81 -6.17 6.45
C ASN A 16 -32.92 -6.91 7.79
N VAL A 17 -33.01 -6.17 8.90
CA VAL A 17 -33.20 -6.75 10.25
C VAL A 17 -34.53 -7.51 10.34
N ILE A 18 -35.62 -6.92 9.85
CA ILE A 18 -36.95 -7.56 9.88
C ILE A 18 -36.96 -8.84 9.05
N LEU A 19 -36.30 -8.84 7.90
CA LEU A 19 -36.31 -9.98 6.98
C LEU A 19 -35.16 -10.98 7.18
N GLY A 20 -34.25 -10.74 8.13
CA GLY A 20 -33.04 -11.55 8.32
C GLY A 20 -32.18 -11.62 7.05
N LYS A 21 -32.04 -10.50 6.33
CA LYS A 21 -31.31 -10.43 5.06
C LYS A 21 -29.94 -9.78 5.24
N ASP A 22 -28.93 -10.44 4.69
CA ASP A 22 -27.59 -9.88 4.58
C ASP A 22 -27.51 -8.83 3.47
N GLU A 23 -26.68 -7.81 3.68
CA GLU A 23 -26.33 -6.84 2.67
C GLU A 23 -24.93 -7.12 2.13
N LEU A 24 -24.86 -7.63 0.90
CA LEU A 24 -23.63 -8.08 0.26
C LEU A 24 -23.28 -7.20 -0.95
N GLY A 25 -22.01 -7.29 -1.38
CA GLY A 25 -21.56 -6.75 -2.67
C GLY A 25 -21.19 -5.27 -2.70
N TRP A 26 -21.06 -4.62 -1.54
CA TRP A 26 -20.58 -3.24 -1.45
C TRP A 26 -19.05 -3.14 -1.65
N GLY A 27 -18.62 -2.02 -2.25
CA GLY A 27 -17.22 -1.63 -2.39
C GLY A 27 -16.58 -2.02 -3.73
N PRO A 28 -15.48 -1.35 -4.11
CA PRO A 28 -14.82 -1.55 -5.41
C PRO A 28 -14.14 -2.92 -5.56
N ASN A 29 -13.98 -3.64 -4.45
CA ASN A 29 -13.31 -4.96 -4.40
C ASN A 29 -14.32 -6.10 -4.17
N ASN A 30 -15.60 -5.89 -4.47
CA ASN A 30 -16.64 -6.93 -4.37
C ASN A 30 -16.40 -8.12 -5.33
N THR A 31 -15.58 -7.90 -6.36
CA THR A 31 -14.94 -8.91 -7.19
C THR A 31 -13.49 -8.50 -7.37
N PHE A 32 -12.57 -9.46 -7.43
CA PHE A 32 -11.16 -9.19 -7.64
C PHE A 32 -10.48 -10.36 -8.36
N ARG A 33 -9.33 -10.10 -8.95
CA ARG A 33 -8.47 -11.11 -9.58
C ARG A 33 -7.21 -11.31 -8.75
N PHE A 34 -6.73 -12.54 -8.70
CA PHE A 34 -5.49 -12.87 -8.02
C PHE A 34 -4.61 -13.77 -8.92
N PRO A 35 -3.29 -13.56 -8.98
CA PRO A 35 -2.40 -14.43 -9.77
C PRO A 35 -2.45 -15.89 -9.32
N MET A 36 -2.64 -16.80 -10.27
CA MET A 36 -2.64 -18.24 -9.98
C MET A 36 -1.33 -18.71 -9.33
N ARG A 37 -0.18 -18.11 -9.65
CA ARG A 37 1.12 -18.50 -9.09
C ARG A 37 1.96 -17.27 -8.75
N GLY A 38 2.78 -17.41 -7.70
CA GLY A 38 3.79 -16.42 -7.32
C GLY A 38 3.28 -15.20 -6.55
N GLY A 39 2.02 -15.21 -6.12
CA GLY A 39 1.40 -14.14 -5.34
C GLY A 39 1.25 -12.83 -6.13
N THR A 40 0.81 -11.77 -5.45
CA THR A 40 0.76 -10.41 -6.00
C THR A 40 2.10 -9.97 -6.58
N GLY A 41 3.22 -10.37 -5.98
CA GLY A 41 4.57 -10.05 -6.46
C GLY A 41 4.91 -10.64 -7.83
N ALA A 42 4.18 -11.63 -8.33
CA ALA A 42 4.34 -12.12 -9.70
C ALA A 42 4.00 -11.05 -10.74
N ILE A 43 3.01 -10.21 -10.49
CA ILE A 43 2.60 -9.13 -11.41
C ILE A 43 3.78 -8.20 -11.68
N TRP A 44 4.41 -7.72 -10.60
CA TRP A 44 5.50 -6.76 -10.67
C TRP A 44 6.81 -7.36 -11.18
N ARG A 45 7.10 -8.63 -10.84
CA ARG A 45 8.26 -9.34 -11.42
C ARG A 45 8.11 -9.50 -12.92
N ARG A 46 6.93 -9.91 -13.41
CA ARG A 46 6.66 -10.04 -14.85
C ARG A 46 6.72 -8.70 -15.57
N LEU A 47 6.22 -7.63 -14.96
CA LEU A 47 6.36 -6.29 -15.52
C LEU A 47 7.83 -5.87 -15.61
N ALA A 48 8.61 -6.09 -14.54
CA ALA A 48 10.04 -5.77 -14.51
C ALA A 48 10.82 -6.59 -15.56
N GLU A 49 10.52 -7.87 -15.75
CA GLU A 49 11.11 -8.74 -16.78
C GLU A 49 10.89 -8.21 -18.20
N ALA A 50 9.79 -7.49 -18.45
CA ALA A 50 9.48 -6.93 -19.77
C ALA A 50 10.17 -5.58 -20.06
N LEU A 51 10.85 -4.99 -19.07
CA LEU A 51 11.52 -3.70 -19.20
C LEU A 51 13.03 -3.88 -19.48
N PRO A 52 13.73 -2.86 -20.01
CA PRO A 52 15.17 -2.96 -20.27
C PRO A 52 15.95 -3.16 -18.96
N GLN A 53 16.60 -4.32 -18.81
CA GLN A 53 17.18 -4.76 -17.54
C GLN A 53 18.36 -3.89 -17.09
N GLU A 54 19.10 -3.32 -18.04
CA GLU A 54 20.22 -2.41 -17.79
C GLU A 54 19.81 -1.08 -17.12
N LYS A 55 18.51 -0.77 -17.09
CA LYS A 55 17.97 0.39 -16.39
C LYS A 55 17.71 0.15 -14.90
N PHE A 56 17.77 -1.10 -14.44
CA PHE A 56 17.59 -1.44 -13.02
C PHE A 56 18.95 -1.47 -12.31
N GLN A 57 19.11 -0.58 -11.34
CA GLN A 57 20.26 -0.59 -10.44
C GLN A 57 19.79 -0.94 -9.02
N PHE A 58 20.03 -2.18 -8.61
CA PHE A 58 19.77 -2.62 -7.23
C PHE A 58 20.96 -2.32 -6.33
N ASN A 59 20.72 -2.28 -5.01
CA ASN A 59 21.72 -1.90 -4.00
C ASN A 59 22.32 -0.49 -4.23
N LYS A 60 21.56 0.38 -4.90
CA LYS A 60 21.95 1.75 -5.23
C LYS A 60 21.13 2.75 -4.42
N LYS A 61 21.53 2.96 -3.17
CA LYS A 61 20.79 3.81 -2.24
C LYS A 61 21.18 5.27 -2.41
N VAL A 62 20.20 6.14 -2.70
CA VAL A 62 20.37 7.60 -2.72
C VAL A 62 20.50 8.11 -1.28
N VAL A 63 21.53 8.91 -1.01
CA VAL A 63 21.77 9.51 0.32
C VAL A 63 21.72 11.04 0.28
N LYS A 64 21.86 11.65 -0.90
CA LYS A 64 21.74 13.09 -1.09
C LYS A 64 21.19 13.41 -2.48
N ILE A 65 20.38 14.46 -2.57
CA ILE A 65 19.94 15.08 -3.82
C ILE A 65 20.21 16.58 -3.70
N ASP A 66 21.19 17.08 -4.47
CA ASP A 66 21.52 18.50 -4.56
C ASP A 66 20.70 19.13 -5.69
N VAL A 67 19.77 20.02 -5.35
CA VAL A 67 18.89 20.65 -6.35
C VAL A 67 19.54 21.83 -7.08
N VAL A 68 20.60 22.41 -6.51
CA VAL A 68 21.34 23.51 -7.15
C VAL A 68 22.24 22.95 -8.25
N GLN A 69 22.96 21.87 -7.95
CA GLN A 69 23.83 21.19 -8.92
C GLN A 69 23.09 20.16 -9.79
N LYS A 70 21.86 19.81 -9.43
CA LYS A 70 21.07 18.72 -10.04
C LYS A 70 21.80 17.38 -10.06
N VAL A 71 22.31 16.96 -8.90
CA VAL A 71 23.10 15.74 -8.74
C VAL A 71 22.52 14.87 -7.61
N LEU A 72 22.39 13.57 -7.87
CA LEU A 72 22.19 12.55 -6.85
C LEU A 72 23.56 12.05 -6.37
N THR A 73 23.66 11.77 -5.07
CA THR A 73 24.79 11.04 -4.49
C THR A 73 24.27 9.75 -3.86
N TYR A 74 24.96 8.66 -4.15
CA TYR A 74 24.65 7.33 -3.65
C TYR A 74 25.52 6.97 -2.43
N GLU A 75 25.10 5.97 -1.67
CA GLU A 75 25.79 5.51 -0.45
C GLU A 75 27.23 5.05 -0.71
N ASP A 76 27.52 4.55 -1.92
CA ASP A 76 28.86 4.17 -2.37
C ASP A 76 29.74 5.36 -2.79
N GLY A 77 29.23 6.59 -2.67
CA GLY A 77 29.91 7.83 -3.02
C GLY A 77 29.85 8.20 -4.52
N SER A 78 29.32 7.33 -5.37
CA SER A 78 29.11 7.67 -6.78
C SER A 78 27.98 8.70 -6.95
N THR A 79 27.97 9.37 -8.10
CA THR A 79 27.02 10.46 -8.39
C THR A 79 26.43 10.34 -9.78
N GLU A 80 25.27 10.96 -9.97
CA GLU A 80 24.58 11.03 -11.26
C GLU A 80 23.81 12.35 -11.39
N SER A 81 23.85 12.97 -12.55
CA SER A 81 23.07 14.19 -12.83
C SER A 81 21.64 13.85 -13.27
N TYR A 82 20.69 14.75 -13.04
CA TYR A 82 19.30 14.55 -13.48
C TYR A 82 18.71 15.79 -14.14
N ASP A 83 17.80 15.56 -15.09
CA ASP A 83 16.91 16.62 -15.60
C ASP A 83 15.65 16.71 -14.74
N ALA A 84 15.05 15.55 -14.44
CA ALA A 84 13.91 15.36 -13.56
C ALA A 84 14.06 14.05 -12.75
N ILE A 85 13.48 14.01 -11.56
CA ILE A 85 13.41 12.83 -10.70
C ILE A 85 11.94 12.47 -10.45
N VAL A 86 11.58 11.22 -10.68
CA VAL A 86 10.36 10.63 -10.11
C VAL A 86 10.76 9.83 -8.89
N SER A 87 10.47 10.36 -7.70
CA SER A 87 10.82 9.73 -6.43
C SER A 87 9.63 8.96 -5.88
N THR A 88 9.81 7.67 -5.62
CA THR A 88 8.80 6.82 -4.97
C THR A 88 9.16 6.44 -3.53
N MET A 89 10.24 7.02 -2.98
CA MET A 89 10.58 6.84 -1.56
C MET A 89 9.59 7.59 -0.67
N PRO A 90 9.51 7.25 0.63
CA PRO A 90 8.70 8.00 1.58
C PRO A 90 9.05 9.51 1.60
N MET A 91 8.03 10.36 1.68
CA MET A 91 8.20 11.82 1.61
C MET A 91 9.08 12.38 2.74
N ASP A 92 8.98 11.82 3.94
CA ASP A 92 9.83 12.14 5.07
C ASP A 92 11.31 11.80 4.80
N HIS A 93 11.60 10.65 4.20
CA HIS A 93 12.95 10.31 3.74
C HIS A 93 13.43 11.26 2.62
N LEU A 94 12.55 11.62 1.68
CA LEU A 94 12.92 12.58 0.62
C LEU A 94 13.31 13.94 1.23
N CYS A 95 12.56 14.42 2.22
CA CYS A 95 12.90 15.61 2.99
C CYS A 95 14.28 15.51 3.66
N GLN A 96 14.72 14.31 4.06
CA GLN A 96 16.02 14.11 4.68
C GLN A 96 17.18 14.12 3.69
N VAL A 97 16.98 13.74 2.42
CA VAL A 97 18.09 13.63 1.45
C VAL A 97 18.20 14.85 0.51
N VAL A 98 17.13 15.63 0.35
CA VAL A 98 17.13 16.82 -0.52
C VAL A 98 17.80 18.01 0.16
N GLU A 99 18.72 18.66 -0.57
CA GLU A 99 19.46 19.85 -0.15
C GLU A 99 19.43 20.95 -1.22
N GLY A 100 19.63 22.20 -0.81
CA GLY A 100 19.67 23.35 -1.73
C GLY A 100 18.30 23.93 -2.10
N THR A 101 17.23 23.54 -1.39
CA THR A 101 15.88 24.07 -1.54
C THR A 101 15.83 25.59 -1.32
N THR A 102 14.87 26.25 -1.97
CA THR A 102 14.82 27.73 -2.03
C THR A 102 13.61 28.32 -1.32
N LYS A 103 12.43 27.69 -1.36
CA LYS A 103 11.23 28.22 -0.67
C LYS A 103 11.12 27.66 0.75
N ILE A 104 11.67 26.48 1.01
CA ILE A 104 11.71 25.85 2.33
C ILE A 104 13.18 25.68 2.77
N PRO A 105 13.63 26.34 3.85
CA PRO A 105 14.98 26.14 4.38
C PRO A 105 15.22 24.70 4.83
N ARG A 106 16.50 24.26 4.79
CA ARG A 106 16.90 22.89 5.17
C ARG A 106 16.44 22.49 6.58
N SER A 107 16.55 23.38 7.55
CA SER A 107 16.10 23.12 8.93
C SER A 107 14.59 22.87 8.99
N GLU A 108 13.80 23.69 8.30
CA GLU A 108 12.34 23.51 8.24
C GLU A 108 11.96 22.21 7.51
N LEU A 109 12.69 21.84 6.45
CA LEU A 109 12.48 20.58 5.74
C LEU A 109 12.66 19.37 6.66
N LEU A 110 13.71 19.38 7.48
CA LEU A 110 13.98 18.35 8.47
C LEU A 110 12.91 18.31 9.57
N GLU A 111 12.42 19.47 10.03
CA GLU A 111 11.32 19.51 11.01
C GLU A 111 9.99 19.02 10.42
N LYS A 112 9.69 19.34 9.15
CA LYS A 112 8.52 18.78 8.45
C LYS A 112 8.62 17.26 8.31
N SER A 113 9.81 16.72 8.05
CA SER A 113 10.00 15.26 7.91
C SER A 113 9.56 14.47 9.15
N LYS A 114 9.67 15.06 10.35
CA LYS A 114 9.28 14.44 11.63
C LYS A 114 7.78 14.46 11.91
N GLN A 115 7.01 15.24 11.14
CA GLN A 115 5.56 15.43 11.36
C GLN A 115 4.70 14.38 10.66
N PHE A 116 5.29 13.65 9.72
CA PHE A 116 4.61 12.58 9.00
C PHE A 116 4.20 11.45 9.94
N ARG A 117 2.92 11.04 9.87
CA ARG A 117 2.39 9.93 10.66
C ARG A 117 2.13 8.72 9.79
N TYR A 118 2.58 7.57 10.25
CA TYR A 118 2.32 6.26 9.67
C TYR A 118 2.17 5.21 10.77
N SER A 119 1.67 4.04 10.40
CA SER A 119 1.74 2.84 11.23
C SER A 119 2.58 1.77 10.54
N SER A 120 3.41 1.09 11.31
CA SER A 120 4.09 -0.12 10.85
C SER A 120 3.09 -1.29 10.78
N SER A 121 3.48 -2.33 10.05
CA SER A 121 2.64 -3.51 9.87
C SER A 121 3.46 -4.78 10.02
N HIS A 122 3.04 -5.64 10.94
CA HIS A 122 3.54 -6.99 11.05
C HIS A 122 2.67 -7.90 10.20
N ILE A 123 3.29 -8.58 9.26
CA ILE A 123 2.63 -9.60 8.43
C ILE A 123 3.04 -10.94 9.00
N LEU A 124 2.07 -11.68 9.52
CA LEU A 124 2.26 -13.02 10.05
C LEU A 124 1.59 -14.04 9.14
N GLY A 125 2.32 -15.08 8.76
CA GLY A 125 1.81 -16.18 7.95
C GLY A 125 1.81 -17.47 8.74
N PHE A 126 0.71 -18.21 8.70
CA PHE A 126 0.57 -19.51 9.32
C PHE A 126 0.12 -20.54 8.28
N GLY A 127 0.90 -21.60 8.12
CA GLY A 127 0.55 -22.75 7.29
C GLY A 127 0.06 -23.90 8.16
N PHE A 128 -0.99 -24.57 7.74
CA PHE A 128 -1.67 -25.61 8.52
C PHE A 128 -1.79 -26.92 7.72
N GLU A 129 -1.85 -28.04 8.44
CA GLU A 129 -2.21 -29.34 7.87
C GLU A 129 -3.74 -29.43 7.65
N GLY A 130 -4.15 -30.17 6.63
CA GLY A 130 -5.54 -30.44 6.32
C GLY A 130 -6.20 -29.37 5.45
N GLN A 131 -7.46 -29.09 5.74
CA GLN A 131 -8.30 -28.13 5.01
C GLN A 131 -8.79 -27.03 5.95
N PRO A 132 -9.15 -25.84 5.42
CA PRO A 132 -9.78 -24.82 6.25
C PRO A 132 -11.08 -25.37 6.86
N PRO A 133 -11.44 -24.97 8.10
CA PRO A 133 -12.77 -25.24 8.66
C PRO A 133 -13.89 -24.81 7.71
N GLU A 134 -15.04 -25.46 7.78
CA GLU A 134 -16.18 -25.25 6.86
C GLU A 134 -16.56 -23.77 6.71
N HIS A 135 -16.60 -23.04 7.82
CA HIS A 135 -16.97 -21.61 7.85
C HIS A 135 -15.94 -20.68 7.16
N LEU A 136 -14.74 -21.17 6.84
CA LEU A 136 -13.66 -20.43 6.16
C LEU A 136 -13.48 -20.80 4.69
N LEU A 137 -14.12 -21.86 4.19
CA LEU A 137 -13.90 -22.40 2.83
C LEU A 137 -14.09 -21.36 1.71
N THR A 138 -15.03 -20.43 1.89
CA THR A 138 -15.36 -19.40 0.89
C THR A 138 -14.96 -17.99 1.32
N LYS A 139 -14.30 -17.85 2.46
CA LYS A 139 -13.91 -16.54 2.99
C LYS A 139 -12.66 -16.03 2.29
N CYS A 140 -12.60 -14.72 2.05
CA CYS A 140 -11.42 -14.06 1.52
C CYS A 140 -10.58 -13.47 2.67
N TRP A 141 -11.02 -12.34 3.20
CA TRP A 141 -10.47 -11.72 4.39
C TRP A 141 -11.56 -11.47 5.43
N LEU A 142 -11.14 -11.37 6.69
CA LEU A 142 -11.99 -11.18 7.86
C LEU A 142 -11.46 -9.99 8.68
N TYR A 143 -12.35 -9.27 9.34
CA TYR A 143 -12.02 -8.14 10.22
C TYR A 143 -12.31 -8.49 11.66
N PHE A 144 -11.45 -8.02 12.56
CA PHE A 144 -11.50 -8.33 13.99
C PHE A 144 -11.45 -7.03 14.79
N PRO A 145 -12.61 -6.52 15.24
CA PRO A 145 -12.68 -5.27 16.01
C PRO A 145 -12.51 -5.49 17.52
N GLU A 146 -12.65 -6.73 18.00
CA GLU A 146 -12.54 -7.10 19.42
C GLU A 146 -11.07 -7.17 19.87
N ASP A 147 -10.84 -7.23 21.18
CA ASP A 147 -9.51 -7.22 21.81
C ASP A 147 -8.97 -8.62 22.13
N ASP A 148 -9.67 -9.67 21.71
CA ASP A 148 -9.30 -11.07 21.93
C ASP A 148 -8.24 -11.59 20.94
N CYS A 149 -7.82 -10.76 19.99
CA CYS A 149 -6.73 -11.06 19.05
C CYS A 149 -5.92 -9.80 18.69
N PRO A 150 -4.63 -9.94 18.29
CA PRO A 150 -3.80 -8.77 18.01
C PRO A 150 -3.98 -8.19 16.60
N PHE A 151 -4.54 -8.98 15.67
CA PHE A 151 -4.63 -8.65 14.24
C PHE A 151 -5.96 -7.97 13.93
N TYR A 152 -5.91 -6.90 13.13
CA TYR A 152 -7.14 -6.23 12.67
C TYR A 152 -7.75 -6.92 11.44
N ARG A 153 -6.94 -7.73 10.73
CA ARG A 153 -7.34 -8.48 9.54
C ARG A 153 -6.63 -9.83 9.48
N ALA A 154 -7.38 -10.86 9.08
CA ALA A 154 -6.83 -12.15 8.66
C ALA A 154 -7.33 -12.49 7.26
N THR A 155 -6.50 -13.10 6.44
CA THR A 155 -6.82 -13.53 5.07
C THR A 155 -6.63 -15.04 4.97
N VAL A 156 -7.61 -15.76 4.44
CA VAL A 156 -7.47 -17.18 4.08
C VAL A 156 -6.71 -17.26 2.77
N PHE A 157 -5.39 -17.07 2.85
CA PHE A 157 -4.57 -16.79 1.67
C PHE A 157 -4.51 -17.96 0.69
N SER A 158 -4.67 -19.19 1.19
CA SER A 158 -4.82 -20.40 0.36
C SER A 158 -6.10 -20.43 -0.49
N ASN A 159 -7.14 -19.67 -0.12
CA ASN A 159 -8.36 -19.60 -0.94
C ASN A 159 -8.17 -18.76 -2.21
N TYR A 160 -7.12 -17.93 -2.28
CA TYR A 160 -6.84 -17.11 -3.47
C TYR A 160 -6.21 -17.90 -4.60
N SER A 161 -5.49 -18.97 -4.26
CA SER A 161 -4.94 -19.91 -5.23
C SER A 161 -4.53 -21.21 -4.54
N PRO A 162 -4.80 -22.38 -5.15
CA PRO A 162 -4.29 -23.66 -4.65
C PRO A 162 -2.76 -23.66 -4.53
N TYR A 163 -2.04 -22.88 -5.34
CA TYR A 163 -0.57 -22.84 -5.36
C TYR A 163 0.05 -21.92 -4.30
N HIS A 164 -0.74 -21.39 -3.37
CA HIS A 164 -0.22 -20.69 -2.19
C HIS A 164 0.12 -21.59 -1.02
N VAL A 165 -0.07 -22.90 -1.20
CA VAL A 165 0.41 -23.93 -0.26
C VAL A 165 1.20 -25.00 -1.03
N PRO A 166 2.17 -25.67 -0.38
CA PRO A 166 2.95 -26.74 -1.01
C PRO A 166 2.12 -27.94 -1.48
N LYS A 167 1.12 -28.36 -0.69
CA LYS A 167 0.24 -29.49 -1.00
C LYS A 167 -1.24 -29.06 -1.04
N PRO A 168 -1.73 -28.62 -2.22
CA PRO A 168 -3.13 -28.22 -2.36
C PRO A 168 -4.08 -29.36 -1.98
N GLY A 169 -5.11 -29.08 -1.19
CA GLY A 169 -6.05 -30.10 -0.69
C GLY A 169 -5.61 -30.82 0.59
N GLU A 170 -4.34 -30.69 0.99
CA GLU A 170 -3.79 -31.24 2.24
C GLU A 170 -3.23 -30.16 3.18
N GLN A 171 -3.18 -28.91 2.72
CA GLN A 171 -2.68 -27.77 3.48
C GLN A 171 -3.51 -26.52 3.18
N TRP A 172 -3.52 -25.59 4.13
CA TRP A 172 -4.15 -24.28 3.98
C TRP A 172 -3.36 -23.22 4.75
N SER A 173 -3.68 -21.94 4.58
CA SER A 173 -2.92 -20.86 5.22
C SER A 173 -3.76 -19.64 5.61
N LEU A 174 -3.32 -19.00 6.69
CA LEU A 174 -3.80 -17.70 7.13
C LEU A 174 -2.67 -16.68 7.05
N MET A 175 -2.99 -15.46 6.63
CA MET A 175 -2.13 -14.29 6.71
C MET A 175 -2.79 -13.24 7.60
N CYS A 176 -2.18 -12.93 8.72
CA CYS A 176 -2.66 -11.97 9.71
C CYS A 176 -1.86 -10.67 9.64
N GLU A 177 -2.54 -9.55 9.87
CA GLU A 177 -1.94 -8.22 9.87
C GLU A 177 -2.14 -7.54 11.23
N VAL A 178 -1.04 -7.17 11.87
CA VAL A 178 -1.02 -6.45 13.16
C VAL A 178 -0.41 -5.07 12.95
N ALA A 179 -1.14 -4.03 13.35
CA ALA A 179 -0.66 -2.65 13.28
C ALA A 179 0.18 -2.30 14.52
N GLU A 180 1.23 -1.51 14.30
CA GLU A 180 2.12 -0.97 15.33
C GLU A 180 2.31 0.54 15.11
N SER A 181 2.33 1.30 16.20
CA SER A 181 2.63 2.73 16.24
C SER A 181 3.08 3.11 17.66
N PRO A 182 3.61 4.32 17.91
CA PRO A 182 3.89 4.78 19.27
C PRO A 182 2.66 4.67 20.21
N GLU A 183 1.45 4.84 19.68
CA GLU A 183 0.19 4.73 20.42
C GLU A 183 -0.31 3.28 20.57
N LYS A 184 0.25 2.34 19.80
CA LYS A 184 -0.08 0.91 19.85
C LYS A 184 1.20 0.09 19.71
N PRO A 185 2.02 0.00 20.77
CA PRO A 185 3.22 -0.82 20.75
C PRO A 185 2.86 -2.30 20.62
N VAL A 186 3.80 -3.09 20.09
CA VAL A 186 3.64 -4.53 19.90
C VAL A 186 4.81 -5.26 20.58
N ASP A 187 4.50 -6.34 21.30
CA ASP A 187 5.52 -7.26 21.80
C ASP A 187 6.06 -8.11 20.65
N ILE A 188 7.11 -7.59 20.00
CA ILE A 188 7.72 -8.23 18.83
C ILE A 188 8.28 -9.62 19.17
N ALA A 189 8.80 -9.82 20.39
CA ALA A 189 9.40 -11.08 20.79
C ALA A 189 8.36 -12.21 20.85
N ASN A 190 7.13 -11.88 21.27
CA ASN A 190 6.05 -12.86 21.45
C ASN A 190 4.93 -12.78 20.39
N ILE A 191 5.05 -11.91 19.37
CA ILE A 191 3.96 -11.61 18.43
C ILE A 191 3.40 -12.86 17.72
N ILE A 192 4.25 -13.84 17.41
CA ILE A 192 3.83 -15.11 16.80
C ILE A 192 2.91 -15.88 17.75
N ALA A 193 3.34 -16.07 19.00
CA ALA A 193 2.56 -16.80 20.00
C ALA A 193 1.25 -16.08 20.36
N ILE A 194 1.29 -14.75 20.51
CA ILE A 194 0.11 -13.93 20.75
C ILE A 194 -0.88 -14.03 19.58
N THR A 195 -0.37 -14.05 18.35
CA THR A 195 -1.21 -14.19 17.14
C THR A 195 -1.83 -15.58 17.04
N GLU A 196 -1.08 -16.65 17.35
CA GLU A 196 -1.65 -18.01 17.42
C GLU A 196 -2.76 -18.12 18.46
N GLN A 197 -2.58 -17.50 19.63
CA GLN A 197 -3.64 -17.44 20.62
C GLN A 197 -4.86 -16.66 20.10
N GLY A 198 -4.64 -15.53 19.42
CA GLY A 198 -5.71 -14.78 18.77
C GLY A 198 -6.47 -15.59 17.71
N LEU A 199 -5.77 -16.42 16.93
CA LEU A 199 -6.40 -17.33 15.96
C LEU A 199 -7.32 -18.36 16.65
N ARG A 200 -6.96 -18.82 17.86
CA ARG A 200 -7.79 -19.73 18.67
C ARG A 200 -8.98 -19.02 19.27
N ASN A 201 -8.77 -17.85 19.88
CA ASN A 201 -9.82 -17.04 20.50
C ASN A 201 -10.94 -16.71 19.49
N THR A 202 -10.53 -16.33 18.28
CA THR A 202 -11.42 -16.01 17.15
C THR A 202 -11.98 -17.23 16.42
N LYS A 203 -11.66 -18.45 16.88
CA LYS A 203 -12.12 -19.74 16.31
C LYS A 203 -11.73 -19.97 14.85
N LEU A 204 -10.71 -19.24 14.35
CA LEU A 204 -10.13 -19.49 13.04
C LEU A 204 -9.39 -20.84 13.00
N ILE A 205 -8.83 -21.24 14.14
CA ILE A 205 -8.24 -22.55 14.38
C ILE A 205 -8.68 -23.11 15.74
N ASP A 206 -8.54 -24.41 15.95
CA ASP A 206 -8.80 -25.09 17.22
C ASP A 206 -7.52 -25.71 17.82
N GLU A 207 -7.61 -26.21 19.06
CA GLU A 207 -6.48 -26.85 19.77
C GLU A 207 -5.84 -28.02 19.02
N ASN A 208 -6.60 -28.70 18.16
CA ASN A 208 -6.12 -29.84 17.38
C ASN A 208 -5.47 -29.42 16.05
N THR A 209 -5.58 -28.15 15.67
CA THR A 209 -5.05 -27.63 14.41
C THR A 209 -3.53 -27.66 14.43
N LYS A 210 -2.95 -28.44 13.52
CA LYS A 210 -1.50 -28.61 13.40
C LYS A 210 -0.89 -27.52 12.52
N ILE A 211 -0.07 -26.67 13.14
CA ILE A 211 0.67 -25.60 12.47
C ILE A 211 1.97 -26.16 11.89
N LEU A 212 2.10 -26.10 10.56
CA LEU A 212 3.23 -26.61 9.80
C LEU A 212 4.30 -25.54 9.52
N SER A 213 3.91 -24.26 9.45
CA SER A 213 4.83 -23.16 9.14
C SER A 213 4.40 -21.88 9.82
N ARG A 214 5.38 -21.05 10.17
CA ARG A 214 5.23 -19.71 10.75
C ARG A 214 6.14 -18.76 9.98
N PHE A 215 5.60 -17.61 9.61
CA PHE A 215 6.30 -16.53 8.93
C PHE A 215 6.00 -15.22 9.66
N HIS A 216 7.00 -14.35 9.76
CA HIS A 216 6.83 -13.00 10.27
C HIS A 216 7.77 -12.04 9.55
N ILE A 217 7.23 -10.91 9.10
CA ILE A 217 8.00 -9.74 8.68
C ILE A 217 7.37 -8.48 9.25
N ARG A 218 8.21 -7.53 9.68
CA ARG A 218 7.79 -6.19 10.07
C ARG A 218 8.09 -5.23 8.92
N LEU A 219 7.08 -4.49 8.48
CA LEU A 219 7.19 -3.41 7.51
C LEU A 219 7.12 -2.09 8.26
N GLU A 220 8.21 -1.30 8.23
CA GLU A 220 8.28 0.01 8.88
C GLU A 220 7.16 0.93 8.39
N TYR A 221 7.09 1.11 7.07
CA TYR A 221 6.06 1.90 6.40
C TYR A 221 4.90 1.00 5.96
N GLY A 222 3.95 0.76 6.87
CA GLY A 222 2.73 -0.02 6.61
C GLY A 222 1.63 0.83 5.97
N TYR A 223 1.08 1.79 6.72
CA TYR A 223 0.02 2.70 6.26
C TYR A 223 0.40 4.18 6.40
N PRO A 224 0.28 4.99 5.33
CA PRO A 224 0.34 6.44 5.47
C PRO A 224 -0.94 6.92 6.15
N THR A 225 -0.85 7.33 7.41
CA THR A 225 -2.03 7.72 8.19
C THR A 225 -2.67 8.97 7.58
N PRO A 226 -3.98 9.01 7.30
CA PRO A 226 -4.67 10.22 6.85
C PRO A 226 -4.92 11.16 8.04
N PHE A 227 -3.85 11.69 8.63
CA PHE A 227 -3.91 12.53 9.83
C PHE A 227 -4.39 13.96 9.54
N PHE A 228 -4.97 14.62 10.55
CA PHE A 228 -5.35 16.04 10.45
C PHE A 228 -4.11 16.91 10.22
N GLY A 229 -4.12 17.74 9.19
CA GLY A 229 -2.95 18.56 8.80
C GLY A 229 -2.08 17.93 7.71
N ARG A 230 -2.36 16.70 7.26
CA ARG A 230 -1.56 16.01 6.23
C ARG A 230 -1.41 16.82 4.95
N ASP A 231 -2.51 17.34 4.41
CA ASP A 231 -2.47 18.07 3.13
C ASP A 231 -1.77 19.42 3.26
N GLN A 232 -1.91 20.08 4.42
CA GLN A 232 -1.17 21.30 4.76
C GLN A 232 0.33 21.03 4.91
N LEU A 233 0.73 19.84 5.37
CA LEU A 233 2.12 19.41 5.42
C LEU A 233 2.66 19.09 4.02
N CYS A 234 1.93 18.31 3.24
CA CYS A 234 2.41 17.79 1.95
C CYS A 234 2.40 18.84 0.83
N GLY A 235 1.40 19.73 0.78
CA GLY A 235 1.26 20.72 -0.29
C GLY A 235 2.52 21.56 -0.55
N PRO A 236 3.06 22.26 0.47
CA PRO A 236 4.28 23.04 0.32
C PRO A 236 5.51 22.19 -0.08
N LEU A 237 5.57 20.93 0.35
CA LEU A 237 6.65 20.02 -0.02
C LEU A 237 6.58 19.62 -1.51
N PHE A 238 5.38 19.34 -2.03
CA PHE A 238 5.20 19.14 -3.47
C PHE A 238 5.60 20.39 -4.24
N ASP A 239 5.15 21.57 -3.84
CA ASP A 239 5.46 22.84 -4.51
C ASP A 239 6.96 23.18 -4.50
N GLU A 240 7.67 22.84 -3.42
CA GLU A 240 9.14 22.99 -3.34
C GLU A 240 9.82 21.99 -4.29
N PHE A 241 9.56 20.70 -4.13
CA PHE A 241 10.26 19.65 -4.88
C PHE A 241 9.98 19.71 -6.37
N GLU A 242 8.73 19.98 -6.78
CA GLU A 242 8.38 20.10 -8.20
C GLU A 242 9.01 21.33 -8.85
N SER A 243 9.27 22.40 -8.09
CA SER A 243 10.03 23.55 -8.61
C SER A 243 11.48 23.23 -8.98
N HIS A 244 12.00 22.12 -8.44
CA HIS A 244 13.32 21.57 -8.76
C HIS A 244 13.26 20.34 -9.68
N GLN A 245 12.12 20.09 -10.33
CA GLN A 245 11.89 18.90 -11.17
C GLN A 245 11.96 17.58 -10.40
N ILE A 246 11.60 17.58 -9.12
CA ILE A 246 11.49 16.37 -8.29
C ILE A 246 10.02 16.11 -7.98
N TYR A 247 9.51 14.97 -8.46
CA TYR A 247 8.11 14.60 -8.32
C TYR A 247 7.98 13.41 -7.36
N SER A 248 7.45 13.66 -6.16
CA SER A 248 7.27 12.63 -5.13
C SER A 248 5.90 11.94 -5.27
N ARG A 249 5.90 10.63 -5.57
CA ARG A 249 4.70 9.86 -5.94
C ARG A 249 4.63 8.48 -5.29
N GLY A 250 3.44 7.90 -5.25
CA GLY A 250 3.18 6.56 -4.68
C GLY A 250 2.66 6.59 -3.24
N ARG A 251 2.52 5.41 -2.62
CA ARG A 251 1.89 5.23 -1.30
C ARG A 251 2.45 6.15 -0.22
N PHE A 252 3.78 6.17 -0.08
CA PHE A 252 4.46 7.04 0.89
C PHE A 252 5.14 8.26 0.25
N GLY A 253 5.31 8.30 -1.08
CA GLY A 253 5.79 9.51 -1.76
C GLY A 253 4.72 10.61 -1.78
N SER A 254 3.46 10.25 -2.08
CA SER A 254 2.33 11.20 -2.00
C SER A 254 1.65 11.24 -0.64
N TRP A 255 1.85 10.23 0.22
CA TRP A 255 1.20 10.09 1.54
C TRP A 255 -0.34 10.06 1.54
N LYS A 256 -0.98 9.85 0.39
CA LYS A 256 -2.45 9.84 0.24
C LYS A 256 -2.98 8.41 0.24
N TYR A 257 -3.41 7.91 1.41
CA TYR A 257 -3.94 6.55 1.55
C TYR A 257 -5.07 6.23 0.56
N GLU A 258 -5.96 7.20 0.33
CA GLU A 258 -7.11 7.13 -0.56
C GLU A 258 -6.78 6.85 -2.04
N VAL A 259 -5.52 7.03 -2.44
CA VAL A 259 -4.99 6.72 -3.79
C VAL A 259 -3.65 5.97 -3.69
N SER A 260 -3.58 4.99 -2.80
CA SER A 260 -2.34 4.26 -2.49
C SER A 260 -2.40 2.74 -2.70
N ASN A 261 -3.44 2.25 -3.36
CA ASN A 261 -3.48 0.85 -3.77
C ASN A 261 -2.52 0.63 -4.95
N GLN A 262 -2.38 -0.61 -5.40
CA GLN A 262 -1.45 -0.99 -6.48
C GLN A 262 -1.74 -0.29 -7.81
N ASP A 263 -3.00 -0.28 -8.22
CA ASP A 263 -3.53 0.43 -9.39
C ASP A 263 -3.21 1.92 -9.32
N HIS A 264 -3.57 2.56 -8.21
CA HIS A 264 -3.31 3.98 -7.99
C HIS A 264 -1.82 4.31 -8.00
N SER A 265 -1.00 3.51 -7.30
CA SER A 265 0.44 3.74 -7.22
C SER A 265 1.11 3.61 -8.58
N MET A 266 0.67 2.64 -9.40
CA MET A 266 1.11 2.53 -10.78
C MET A 266 0.67 3.74 -11.60
N MET A 267 -0.59 4.16 -11.49
CA MET A 267 -1.11 5.30 -12.24
C MET A 267 -0.46 6.62 -11.81
N LEU A 268 -0.09 6.80 -10.55
CA LEU A 268 0.72 7.94 -10.10
C LEU A 268 2.07 8.00 -10.84
N GLY A 269 2.70 6.85 -11.07
CA GLY A 269 3.94 6.76 -11.86
C GLY A 269 3.71 7.00 -13.36
N VAL A 270 2.60 6.54 -13.92
CA VAL A 270 2.25 6.78 -15.33
C VAL A 270 1.91 8.25 -15.57
N GLU A 271 1.04 8.83 -14.76
CA GLU A 271 0.55 10.20 -14.91
C GLU A 271 1.66 11.24 -14.70
N VAL A 272 2.60 11.00 -13.78
CA VAL A 272 3.73 11.92 -13.57
C VAL A 272 4.68 11.91 -14.77
N ILE A 273 4.90 10.76 -15.41
CA ILE A 273 5.69 10.69 -16.65
C ILE A 273 4.95 11.39 -17.79
N ASP A 274 3.64 11.20 -17.91
CA ASP A 274 2.83 11.92 -18.90
C ASP A 274 2.90 13.45 -18.66
N ARG A 275 2.87 13.90 -17.40
CA ARG A 275 3.06 15.31 -17.06
C ARG A 275 4.44 15.82 -17.48
N ILE A 276 5.50 15.09 -17.15
CA ILE A 276 6.88 15.49 -17.49
C ILE A 276 7.07 15.60 -19.00
N VAL A 277 6.53 14.65 -19.77
CA VAL A 277 6.76 14.56 -21.22
C VAL A 277 5.77 15.38 -22.04
N PHE A 278 4.50 15.41 -21.64
CA PHE A 278 3.38 15.98 -22.42
C PHE A 278 2.66 17.13 -21.73
N ASN A 279 3.09 17.53 -20.52
CA ASN A 279 2.45 18.59 -19.73
C ASN A 279 0.95 18.32 -19.43
N THR A 280 0.60 17.06 -19.21
CA THR A 280 -0.76 16.64 -18.84
C THR A 280 -1.02 16.76 -17.34
N GLU A 281 -2.31 16.71 -16.96
CA GLU A 281 -2.72 16.72 -15.56
C GLU A 281 -2.65 15.33 -14.89
N GLU A 282 -2.23 15.31 -13.63
CA GLU A 282 -2.16 14.11 -12.78
C GLU A 282 -3.45 13.93 -11.97
N LEU A 283 -4.45 13.28 -12.58
CA LEU A 283 -5.77 13.08 -11.99
C LEU A 283 -5.74 12.28 -10.69
N THR A 284 -4.97 11.18 -10.63
CA THR A 284 -4.87 10.32 -9.44
C THR A 284 -4.24 11.08 -8.28
N HIS A 285 -3.23 11.93 -8.55
CA HIS A 285 -2.57 12.70 -7.51
C HIS A 285 -3.45 13.85 -6.98
N LYS A 286 -4.12 14.58 -7.88
CA LYS A 286 -4.85 15.81 -7.54
C LYS A 286 -6.31 15.58 -7.15
N TYR A 287 -6.99 14.60 -7.75
CA TYR A 287 -8.43 14.43 -7.63
C TYR A 287 -8.84 12.99 -7.23
N PRO A 288 -8.48 12.53 -6.01
CA PRO A 288 -8.86 11.22 -5.48
C PRO A 288 -10.34 10.87 -5.66
N ASP A 289 -11.25 11.81 -5.40
CA ASP A 289 -12.69 11.55 -5.48
C ASP A 289 -13.15 11.28 -6.92
N ILE A 290 -12.56 11.96 -7.91
CA ILE A 290 -12.89 11.77 -9.33
C ILE A 290 -12.43 10.39 -9.81
N VAL A 291 -11.20 10.00 -9.48
CA VAL A 291 -10.65 8.70 -9.94
C VAL A 291 -11.32 7.51 -9.25
N ASN A 292 -11.74 7.66 -7.99
CA ASN A 292 -12.43 6.61 -7.25
C ASN A 292 -13.93 6.50 -7.63
N ALA A 293 -14.58 7.58 -8.07
CA ALA A 293 -16.01 7.56 -8.42
C ALA A 293 -16.32 6.94 -9.79
N LYS A 294 -15.33 6.85 -10.70
CA LYS A 294 -15.53 6.29 -12.04
C LYS A 294 -15.64 4.77 -11.97
N ARG A 295 -16.88 4.26 -11.90
CA ARG A 295 -17.19 2.81 -11.84
C ARG A 295 -17.05 2.08 -13.17
N ASP A 296 -17.16 2.82 -14.27
CA ASP A 296 -16.99 2.22 -15.59
C ASP A 296 -15.50 2.16 -15.90
N ASN A 297 -14.99 0.96 -16.22
CA ASN A 297 -13.62 0.64 -16.62
C ASN A 297 -13.12 1.45 -17.83
N VAL A 298 -13.06 2.77 -17.73
CA VAL A 298 -12.20 3.59 -18.58
C VAL A 298 -10.79 3.41 -18.06
N GLY A 299 -10.17 2.31 -18.49
CA GLY A 299 -8.72 2.21 -18.47
C GLY A 299 -8.11 3.48 -19.10
N ARG A 300 -6.83 3.74 -18.80
CA ARG A 300 -6.09 4.91 -19.31
C ARG A 300 -6.50 5.21 -20.75
N VAL A 301 -7.04 6.41 -21.00
CA VAL A 301 -7.06 6.97 -22.35
C VAL A 301 -5.65 7.49 -22.59
N PRO A 302 -4.82 6.85 -23.43
CA PRO A 302 -3.47 7.32 -23.67
C PRO A 302 -3.56 8.76 -24.19
N PHE A 303 -2.68 9.64 -23.71
CA PHE A 303 -2.50 10.90 -24.40
C PHE A 303 -1.97 10.60 -25.79
N ILE A 304 -2.80 10.79 -26.81
CA ILE A 304 -2.41 10.77 -28.21
C ILE A 304 -2.18 12.24 -28.56
N PRO A 305 -0.94 12.68 -28.84
CA PRO A 305 -0.71 14.03 -29.32
C PRO A 305 -1.63 14.26 -30.51
N SER A 306 -2.39 15.35 -30.51
CA SER A 306 -3.11 15.73 -31.72
C SER A 306 -2.07 15.81 -32.83
N GLN A 307 -2.18 14.95 -33.86
CA GLN A 307 -1.44 15.19 -35.09
C GLN A 307 -1.87 16.58 -35.54
N GLU A 308 -0.96 17.54 -35.41
CA GLU A 308 -1.18 18.89 -35.90
C GLU A 308 -1.58 18.78 -37.38
N LYS A 309 -2.73 19.37 -37.70
CA LYS A 309 -3.15 19.66 -39.06
C LYS A 309 -2.35 20.82 -39.61
#